data_AF-A0A2D6XAJ0-F1
#
_entry.id   AF-A0A2D6XAJ0-F1
#
_cell.length_a   1.000
_cell.length_b   1.000
_cell.length_c   1.000
_cell.angle_alpha   90.00
_cell.angle_beta   90.00
_cell.angle_gamma   90.00
#
_symmetry.space_group_name_H-M   'P 1'
#
loop_
_entity.id
_entity.type
_entity.pdbx_description
1 polymer ?
#
loop_
_entity_poly.entity_id
_entity_poly.type
_entity_poly.pdbx_seq_one_letter_code
_entity_poly.pdbx_strand_id
1 'polypeptide(L)'
;MAREVKYLDPKALLIVGLDVEDENSPLADERAEWEVDEAMVRNIMVYGLQQPIIIRYEAGKAFVVDGRQRVKAARVAAQRQAKAGEYATKVPCIEVSADDARVGGIMVSANEIRKDDGVLGKARKASRLLDTVGDKEEVALAFGRSTKTIDNWMKLLSADPKIHEAIEAGSISAAVGIELAGKSRQKQIETLDQILSAPPATKSDGTKDNRTTPKPEKKKESGKEHPGVKKSWLRKAIKTAAFEELAQEDQEALNWILTGSAPKGHWLDDFTWKVDEEINQ
;
A
#
# COMPACT_ATOMS: atom_id res chain seq x y z
N MET A 1 -25.38 -3.65 -4.32
CA MET A 1 -26.13 -4.38 -3.28
C MET A 1 -26.12 -3.54 -2.02
N ALA A 2 -27.28 -3.15 -1.49
CA ALA A 2 -27.36 -2.44 -0.21
C ALA A 2 -26.90 -3.40 0.89
N ARG A 3 -25.88 -3.01 1.66
CA ARG A 3 -25.41 -3.79 2.80
C ARG A 3 -26.09 -3.25 4.05
N GLU A 4 -26.85 -4.09 4.74
CA GLU A 4 -27.52 -3.73 5.98
C GLU A 4 -26.51 -3.56 7.12
N VAL A 5 -26.67 -2.50 7.92
CA VAL A 5 -25.85 -2.26 9.11
C VAL A 5 -26.60 -2.76 10.34
N LYS A 6 -26.06 -3.77 11.01
CA LYS A 6 -26.60 -4.35 12.26
C LYS A 6 -25.79 -3.86 13.45
N TYR A 7 -26.45 -3.48 14.55
CA TYR A 7 -25.76 -3.08 15.78
C TYR A 7 -25.67 -4.26 16.75
N LEU A 8 -24.46 -4.75 16.98
CA LEU A 8 -24.19 -5.92 17.82
C LEU A 8 -23.47 -5.52 19.12
N ASP A 9 -23.62 -6.35 20.15
CA ASP A 9 -22.80 -6.23 21.36
C ASP A 9 -21.33 -6.56 20.99
N PRO A 10 -20.34 -5.73 21.36
CA PRO A 10 -18.93 -6.02 21.12
C PRO A 10 -18.46 -7.40 21.64
N LYS A 11 -19.13 -7.96 22.67
CA LYS A 11 -18.83 -9.29 23.20
C LYS A 11 -19.37 -10.43 22.33
N ALA A 12 -20.39 -10.18 21.52
CA ALA A 12 -20.97 -11.17 20.61
C ALA A 12 -20.14 -11.34 19.32
N LEU A 13 -19.14 -10.48 19.10
CA LEU A 13 -18.26 -10.49 17.94
C LEU A 13 -17.00 -11.29 18.23
N LEU A 14 -16.80 -12.43 17.59
CA LEU A 14 -15.66 -13.33 17.82
C LEU A 14 -14.45 -12.94 16.96
N ILE A 15 -13.28 -12.86 17.58
CA ILE A 15 -12.00 -12.60 16.90
C ILE A 15 -11.23 -13.92 16.85
N VAL A 16 -10.96 -14.41 15.64
CA VAL A 16 -10.10 -15.58 15.42
C VAL A 16 -8.65 -15.24 15.84
N GLY A 17 -8.04 -16.12 16.62
CA GLY A 17 -6.73 -15.90 17.27
C GLY A 17 -6.80 -15.19 18.63
N LEU A 18 -7.98 -14.79 19.10
CA LEU A 18 -8.18 -14.26 20.46
C LEU A 18 -9.28 -15.02 21.23
N ASP A 19 -10.44 -15.21 20.61
CA ASP A 19 -11.59 -15.89 21.23
C ASP A 19 -11.79 -17.32 20.68
N VAL A 20 -11.18 -17.63 19.54
CA VAL A 20 -11.21 -18.94 18.89
C VAL A 20 -9.79 -19.28 18.44
N GLU A 21 -9.24 -20.37 18.97
CA GLU A 21 -7.96 -20.93 18.55
C GLU A 21 -8.17 -21.75 17.28
N ASP A 22 -7.96 -21.10 16.13
CA ASP A 22 -7.89 -21.75 14.83
C ASP A 22 -6.72 -21.15 14.05
N GLU A 23 -5.53 -21.75 14.21
CA GLU A 23 -4.29 -21.32 13.56
C GLU A 23 -4.35 -21.47 12.03
N ASN A 24 -5.23 -22.32 11.50
CA ASN A 24 -5.36 -22.58 10.07
C ASN A 24 -6.46 -21.74 9.40
N SER A 25 -7.18 -20.91 10.14
CA SER A 25 -8.21 -20.04 9.58
C SER A 25 -7.59 -18.97 8.68
N PRO A 26 -8.20 -18.65 7.51
CA PRO A 26 -7.86 -17.45 6.73
C PRO A 26 -7.97 -16.15 7.52
N LEU A 27 -8.65 -16.19 8.68
CA LEU A 27 -8.82 -15.09 9.62
C LEU A 27 -7.76 -15.09 10.74
N ALA A 28 -6.76 -15.95 10.76
CA ALA A 28 -5.68 -15.87 11.77
C ALA A 28 -4.67 -14.73 11.44
N ASP A 29 -4.44 -13.81 12.39
CA ASP A 29 -3.48 -12.70 12.27
C ASP A 29 -2.74 -12.50 13.61
N GLU A 30 -1.41 -12.47 13.58
CA GLU A 30 -0.49 -12.30 14.73
C GLU A 30 -0.78 -11.01 15.54
N ARG A 31 -1.48 -10.04 14.94
CA ARG A 31 -1.84 -8.76 15.59
C ARG A 31 -3.03 -8.86 16.53
N ALA A 32 -3.68 -10.02 16.63
CA ALA A 32 -4.71 -10.27 17.64
C ALA A 32 -4.17 -10.02 19.06
N GLU A 33 -2.88 -10.26 19.27
CA GLU A 33 -2.19 -10.13 20.56
C GLU A 33 -1.84 -8.69 20.95
N TRP A 34 -1.87 -7.73 20.03
CA TRP A 34 -1.48 -6.34 20.32
C TRP A 34 -2.36 -5.71 21.41
N GLU A 35 -1.73 -4.93 22.30
CA GLU A 35 -2.44 -4.20 23.35
C GLU A 35 -3.48 -3.22 22.77
N VAL A 36 -4.51 -2.96 23.57
CA VAL A 36 -5.62 -2.08 23.18
C VAL A 36 -5.21 -0.62 23.36
N ASP A 37 -5.42 0.21 22.32
CA ASP A 37 -5.14 1.64 22.39
C ASP A 37 -6.17 2.38 23.26
N GLU A 38 -5.72 2.92 24.40
CA GLU A 38 -6.54 3.71 25.33
C GLU A 38 -7.15 4.98 24.72
N ALA A 39 -6.47 5.60 23.74
CA ALA A 39 -7.02 6.76 23.05
C ALA A 39 -8.25 6.36 22.22
N MET A 40 -8.19 5.19 21.60
CA MET A 40 -9.30 4.61 20.83
C MET A 40 -10.48 4.26 21.72
N VAL A 41 -10.23 3.66 22.90
CA VAL A 41 -11.28 3.36 23.89
C VAL A 41 -12.01 4.62 24.30
N ARG A 42 -11.27 5.69 24.66
CA ARG A 42 -11.86 6.98 25.03
C ARG A 42 -12.65 7.61 23.90
N ASN A 43 -12.14 7.55 22.67
CA ASN A 43 -12.85 8.05 21.50
C ASN A 43 -14.19 7.33 21.28
N ILE A 44 -14.21 6.00 21.40
CA ILE A 44 -15.43 5.18 21.27
C ILE A 44 -16.44 5.51 22.39
N MET A 45 -15.98 5.73 23.63
CA MET A 45 -16.89 6.10 24.73
C MET A 45 -17.60 7.43 24.48
N VAL A 46 -16.93 8.40 23.85
CA VAL A 46 -17.48 9.75 23.61
C VAL A 46 -18.32 9.81 22.33
N TYR A 47 -17.80 9.27 21.23
CA TYR A 47 -18.39 9.45 19.88
C TYR A 47 -19.01 8.18 19.32
N GLY A 48 -18.91 7.05 20.01
CA GLY A 48 -19.27 5.75 19.45
C GLY A 48 -18.31 5.31 18.33
N LEU A 49 -18.61 4.15 17.74
CA LEU A 49 -17.82 3.63 16.63
C LEU A 49 -18.35 4.16 15.29
N GLN A 50 -17.60 5.06 14.66
CA GLN A 50 -18.01 5.71 13.40
C GLN A 50 -17.86 4.80 12.18
N GLN A 51 -16.89 3.89 12.20
CA GLN A 51 -16.61 2.99 11.09
C GLN A 51 -17.13 1.58 11.42
N PRO A 52 -18.04 1.03 10.58
CA PRO A 52 -18.58 -0.30 10.80
C PRO A 52 -17.50 -1.39 10.82
N ILE A 53 -17.78 -2.45 11.57
CA ILE A 53 -17.01 -3.69 11.61
C ILE A 53 -17.51 -4.61 10.51
N ILE A 54 -16.59 -5.22 9.77
CA ILE A 54 -16.96 -6.21 8.77
C ILE A 54 -17.02 -7.56 9.47
N ILE A 55 -18.18 -8.21 9.39
CA ILE A 55 -18.41 -9.50 10.03
C ILE A 55 -18.85 -10.55 9.01
N ARG A 56 -18.59 -11.81 9.35
CA ARG A 56 -19.11 -12.98 8.66
C ARG A 56 -19.83 -13.86 9.67
N TYR A 57 -21.01 -14.36 9.32
CA TYR A 57 -21.66 -15.39 10.13
C TYR A 57 -21.17 -16.77 9.72
N GLU A 58 -20.80 -17.56 10.71
CA GLU A 58 -20.46 -18.97 10.54
C GLU A 58 -21.08 -19.76 11.70
N ALA A 59 -21.83 -20.82 11.38
CA ALA A 59 -22.60 -21.61 12.35
C ALA A 59 -23.43 -20.76 13.35
N GLY A 60 -23.99 -19.63 12.89
CA GLY A 60 -24.80 -18.71 13.70
C GLY A 60 -24.02 -17.77 14.62
N LYS A 61 -22.69 -17.80 14.57
CA LYS A 61 -21.80 -16.89 15.33
C LYS A 61 -21.22 -15.82 14.42
N ALA A 62 -21.06 -14.60 14.94
CA ALA A 62 -20.50 -13.47 14.19
C ALA A 62 -18.98 -13.40 14.36
N PHE A 63 -18.23 -13.64 13.29
CA PHE A 63 -16.77 -13.55 13.25
C PHE A 63 -16.32 -12.23 12.65
N VAL A 64 -15.32 -11.61 13.27
CA VAL A 64 -14.75 -10.33 12.83
C VAL A 64 -13.79 -10.56 11.66
N VAL A 65 -14.14 -10.03 10.50
CA VAL A 65 -13.29 -10.03 9.30
C VAL A 65 -12.36 -8.81 9.31
N ASP A 66 -12.92 -7.61 9.53
CA ASP A 66 -12.16 -6.36 9.65
C ASP A 66 -12.59 -5.55 10.88
N GLY A 67 -11.60 -4.91 11.52
CA GLY A 67 -11.80 -4.05 12.67
C GLY A 67 -11.55 -4.72 14.02
N ARG A 68 -10.64 -5.70 14.09
CA ARG A 68 -10.29 -6.39 15.35
C ARG A 68 -9.93 -5.43 16.49
N GLN A 69 -9.03 -4.48 16.22
CA GLN A 69 -8.64 -3.47 17.20
C GLN A 69 -9.81 -2.56 17.60
N ARG A 70 -10.69 -2.22 16.65
CA ARG A 70 -11.95 -1.51 16.93
C ARG A 70 -12.85 -2.31 17.88
N VAL A 71 -13.01 -3.62 17.65
CA VAL A 71 -13.82 -4.50 18.50
C VAL A 71 -13.20 -4.66 19.89
N LYS A 72 -11.88 -4.85 20.01
CA LYS A 72 -11.20 -4.90 21.30
C LYS A 72 -11.39 -3.60 22.09
N ALA A 73 -11.20 -2.45 21.46
CA ALA A 73 -11.44 -1.15 22.09
C ALA A 73 -12.92 -0.96 22.48
N ALA A 74 -13.86 -1.38 21.62
CA ALA A 74 -15.29 -1.33 21.90
C ALA A 74 -15.71 -2.24 23.07
N ARG A 75 -15.10 -3.42 23.24
CA ARG A 75 -15.32 -4.29 24.40
C ARG A 75 -14.94 -3.61 25.71
N VAL A 76 -13.77 -2.95 25.73
CA VAL A 76 -13.30 -2.20 26.91
C VAL A 76 -14.21 -0.98 27.19
N ALA A 77 -14.57 -0.22 26.15
CA ALA A 77 -15.47 0.92 26.26
C ALA A 77 -16.84 0.52 26.83
N ALA A 78 -17.46 -0.52 26.27
CA ALA A 78 -18.75 -1.03 26.74
C ALA A 78 -18.66 -1.54 28.19
N GLN A 79 -17.55 -2.20 28.58
CA GLN A 79 -17.34 -2.62 29.96
C GLN A 79 -17.23 -1.44 30.93
N ARG A 80 -16.51 -0.37 30.55
CA ARG A 80 -16.38 0.85 31.37
C ARG A 80 -17.71 1.57 31.52
N GLN A 81 -18.46 1.73 30.43
CA GLN A 81 -19.79 2.35 30.45
C GLN A 81 -20.76 1.54 31.33
N ALA A 82 -20.77 0.20 31.19
CA ALA A 82 -21.59 -0.67 32.02
C ALA A 82 -21.25 -0.54 33.52
N LYS A 83 -19.94 -0.44 33.87
CA LYS A 83 -19.51 -0.21 35.26
C LYS A 83 -19.92 1.17 35.79
N ALA A 84 -19.98 2.17 34.92
CA ALA A 84 -20.43 3.52 35.25
C ALA A 84 -21.96 3.66 35.29
N GLY A 85 -22.72 2.61 34.95
CA GLY A 85 -24.18 2.66 34.82
C GLY A 85 -24.67 3.39 33.57
N GLU A 86 -23.79 3.61 32.60
CA GLU A 86 -24.08 4.26 31.33
C GLU A 86 -24.54 3.25 30.26
N TYR A 87 -25.09 3.76 29.15
CA TYR A 87 -25.47 2.93 28.02
C TYR A 87 -24.23 2.28 27.38
N ALA A 88 -24.21 0.94 27.35
CA ALA A 88 -23.11 0.20 26.75
C ALA A 88 -23.09 0.37 25.22
N THR A 89 -21.95 0.82 24.69
CA THR A 89 -21.76 1.05 23.25
C THR A 89 -22.01 -0.21 22.45
N LYS A 90 -22.91 -0.12 21.46
CA LYS A 90 -23.10 -1.15 20.42
C LYS A 90 -22.23 -0.86 19.21
N VAL A 91 -21.85 -1.90 18.50
CA VAL A 91 -20.93 -1.87 17.37
C VAL A 91 -21.72 -1.95 16.06
N PRO A 92 -21.68 -0.94 15.17
CA PRO A 92 -22.23 -1.07 13.83
C PRO A 92 -21.43 -2.11 13.05
N CYS A 93 -22.12 -3.08 12.49
CA CYS A 93 -21.54 -4.21 11.78
C CYS A 93 -22.16 -4.34 10.39
N ILE A 94 -21.34 -4.61 9.39
CA ILE A 94 -21.75 -4.93 8.04
C ILE A 94 -21.46 -6.40 7.81
N GLU A 95 -22.50 -7.16 7.49
CA GLU A 95 -22.38 -8.56 7.13
C GLU A 95 -21.87 -8.71 5.70
N VAL A 96 -20.87 -9.58 5.53
CA VAL A 96 -20.40 -10.01 4.22
C VAL A 96 -20.76 -11.48 4.04
N SER A 97 -21.75 -11.73 3.19
CA SER A 97 -22.04 -13.05 2.63
C SER A 97 -21.20 -13.21 1.36
N ALA A 98 -19.97 -13.72 1.51
CA ALA A 98 -19.09 -14.03 0.39
C ALA A 98 -18.27 -15.30 0.72
N ASP A 99 -17.76 -15.95 -0.33
CA ASP A 99 -16.83 -17.08 -0.20
C ASP A 99 -15.51 -16.65 0.50
N ASP A 100 -14.77 -17.63 1.03
CA ASP A 100 -13.53 -17.40 1.79
C ASP A 100 -12.52 -16.59 1.00
N ALA A 101 -12.45 -16.83 -0.31
CA ALA A 101 -11.64 -16.11 -1.28
C ALA A 101 -11.95 -14.60 -1.30
N ARG A 102 -13.23 -14.23 -1.42
CA ARG A 102 -13.66 -12.83 -1.47
C ARG A 102 -13.64 -12.15 -0.11
N VAL A 103 -13.86 -12.89 0.98
CA VAL A 103 -13.67 -12.40 2.36
C VAL A 103 -12.18 -12.08 2.61
N GLY A 104 -11.28 -12.97 2.21
CA GLY A 104 -9.84 -12.74 2.24
C GLY A 104 -9.43 -11.53 1.40
N GLY A 105 -9.98 -11.41 0.19
CA GLY A 105 -9.74 -10.26 -0.69
C GLY A 105 -10.20 -8.92 -0.11
N ILE A 106 -11.36 -8.88 0.56
CA ILE A 106 -11.86 -7.69 1.27
C ILE A 106 -10.96 -7.34 2.45
N MET A 107 -10.52 -8.33 3.22
CA MET A 107 -9.62 -8.14 4.37
C MET A 107 -8.27 -7.56 3.93
N VAL A 108 -7.72 -8.07 2.83
CA VAL A 108 -6.47 -7.55 2.24
C VAL A 108 -6.67 -6.13 1.72
N SER A 109 -7.74 -5.89 0.95
CA SER A 109 -8.02 -4.58 0.35
C SER A 109 -8.27 -3.48 1.38
N ALA A 110 -9.01 -3.77 2.46
CA ALA A 110 -9.28 -2.80 3.53
C ALA A 110 -8.03 -2.46 4.35
N ASN A 111 -7.10 -3.42 4.49
CA ASN A 111 -5.92 -3.29 5.34
C ASN A 111 -4.71 -2.66 4.64
N GLU A 112 -4.48 -2.92 3.35
CA GLU A 112 -3.38 -2.31 2.57
C GLU A 112 -3.45 -0.77 2.54
N ILE A 113 -4.64 -0.20 2.79
CA ILE A 113 -4.89 1.26 2.72
C ILE A 113 -4.55 1.99 4.03
N ARG A 114 -4.43 1.32 5.19
CA ARG A 114 -4.38 2.01 6.51
C ARG A 114 -3.07 1.98 7.29
N LYS A 115 -2.21 0.99 7.08
CA LYS A 115 -0.90 0.92 7.74
C LYS A 115 0.00 0.05 6.88
N ASP A 116 1.14 0.57 6.45
CA ASP A 116 2.03 -0.13 5.54
C ASP A 116 2.60 -1.37 6.25
N ASP A 117 2.04 -2.54 5.95
CA ASP A 117 2.66 -3.81 6.30
C ASP A 117 4.08 -3.82 5.71
N GLY A 118 5.07 -4.32 6.48
CA GLY A 118 6.38 -4.60 5.92
C GLY A 118 6.25 -5.54 4.71
N VAL A 119 7.16 -5.44 3.73
CA VAL A 119 7.06 -6.20 2.48
C VAL A 119 6.95 -7.72 2.72
N LEU A 120 7.60 -8.24 3.77
CA LEU A 120 7.49 -9.63 4.18
C LEU A 120 6.10 -10.00 4.72
N GLY A 121 5.47 -9.11 5.51
CA GLY A 121 4.10 -9.30 5.98
C GLY A 121 3.10 -9.37 4.83
N LYS A 122 3.24 -8.48 3.84
CA LYS A 122 2.43 -8.51 2.60
C LYS A 122 2.65 -9.81 1.83
N ALA A 123 3.90 -10.25 1.72
CA ALA A 123 4.24 -11.49 1.05
C ALA A 123 3.60 -12.72 1.71
N ARG A 124 3.67 -12.84 3.05
CA ARG A 124 3.04 -13.95 3.79
C ARG A 124 1.53 -13.99 3.59
N LYS A 125 0.87 -12.82 3.66
CA LYS A 125 -0.58 -12.71 3.42
C LYS A 125 -0.94 -13.08 1.98
N ALA A 126 -0.15 -12.65 1.01
CA ALA A 126 -0.35 -13.02 -0.38
C ALA A 126 -0.16 -14.53 -0.61
N SER A 127 0.76 -15.18 0.11
CA SER A 127 0.96 -16.63 0.03
C SER A 127 -0.27 -17.37 0.54
N ARG A 128 -0.74 -17.02 1.75
CA ARG A 128 -1.94 -17.64 2.35
C ARG A 128 -3.17 -17.45 1.47
N LEU A 129 -3.35 -16.26 0.91
CA LEU A 129 -4.48 -16.00 0.01
C LEU A 129 -4.35 -16.82 -1.28
N LEU A 130 -3.15 -16.96 -1.83
CA LEU A 130 -2.91 -17.79 -3.01
C LEU A 130 -3.19 -19.28 -2.74
N ASP A 131 -2.83 -19.78 -1.56
CA ASP A 131 -3.11 -21.16 -1.14
C ASP A 131 -4.63 -21.44 -1.04
N THR A 132 -5.42 -20.40 -0.74
CA THR A 132 -6.89 -20.50 -0.61
C THR A 132 -7.61 -20.31 -1.95
N VAL A 133 -7.19 -19.30 -2.72
CA VAL A 133 -7.86 -18.86 -3.95
C VAL A 133 -7.38 -19.66 -5.17
N GLY A 134 -6.13 -20.09 -5.19
CA GLY A 134 -5.51 -20.79 -6.32
C GLY A 134 -5.21 -19.92 -7.55
N ASP A 135 -5.83 -18.74 -7.67
CA ASP A 135 -5.60 -17.79 -8.76
C ASP A 135 -4.77 -16.58 -8.34
N LYS A 136 -3.66 -16.37 -9.06
CA LYS A 136 -2.75 -15.22 -8.86
C LYS A 136 -3.37 -13.90 -9.29
N GLU A 137 -4.27 -13.88 -10.27
CA GLU A 137 -4.90 -12.65 -10.75
C GLU A 137 -5.84 -12.07 -9.70
N GLU A 138 -6.64 -12.92 -9.06
CA GLU A 138 -7.50 -12.54 -7.93
C GLU A 138 -6.69 -12.05 -6.72
N VAL A 139 -5.58 -12.71 -6.39
CA VAL A 139 -4.66 -12.25 -5.34
C VAL A 139 -4.08 -10.87 -5.70
N ALA A 140 -3.58 -10.69 -6.92
CA ALA A 140 -3.04 -9.42 -7.38
C ALA A 140 -4.08 -8.29 -7.28
N LEU A 141 -5.34 -8.59 -7.64
CA LEU A 141 -6.46 -7.67 -7.53
C LEU A 141 -6.77 -7.32 -6.07
N ALA A 142 -6.77 -8.29 -5.16
CA ALA A 142 -6.99 -8.06 -3.73
C ALA A 142 -5.96 -7.11 -3.11
N PHE A 143 -4.69 -7.25 -3.49
CA PHE A 143 -3.59 -6.37 -3.05
C PHE A 143 -3.47 -5.08 -3.86
N GLY A 144 -4.24 -4.90 -4.95
CA GLY A 144 -4.09 -3.76 -5.85
C GLY A 144 -2.72 -3.70 -6.53
N ARG A 145 -2.09 -4.85 -6.77
CA ARG A 145 -0.75 -4.97 -7.38
C ARG A 145 -0.81 -5.77 -8.68
N SER A 146 0.31 -5.84 -9.38
CA SER A 146 0.46 -6.74 -10.53
C SER A 146 0.79 -8.16 -10.08
N THR A 147 0.41 -9.15 -10.88
CA THR A 147 0.81 -10.57 -10.69
C THR A 147 2.34 -10.71 -10.55
N LYS A 148 3.12 -9.93 -11.32
CA LYS A 148 4.58 -9.86 -11.19
C LYS A 148 5.05 -9.44 -9.78
N THR A 149 4.31 -8.56 -9.11
CA THR A 149 4.62 -8.14 -7.74
C THR A 149 4.36 -9.28 -6.76
N ILE A 150 3.27 -10.03 -6.95
CA ILE A 150 2.96 -11.22 -6.16
C ILE A 150 4.06 -12.28 -6.34
N ASP A 151 4.53 -12.53 -7.58
CA ASP A 151 5.63 -13.46 -7.83
C ASP A 151 6.94 -13.04 -7.13
N ASN A 152 7.23 -11.74 -7.11
CA ASN A 152 8.41 -11.21 -6.41
C ASN A 152 8.29 -11.41 -4.88
N TRP A 153 7.09 -11.26 -4.33
CA TRP A 153 6.81 -11.55 -2.93
C TRP A 153 6.99 -13.04 -2.61
N MET A 154 6.50 -13.95 -3.47
CA MET A 154 6.71 -15.39 -3.29
C MET A 154 8.19 -15.77 -3.35
N LYS A 155 8.94 -15.18 -4.28
CA LYS A 155 10.40 -15.34 -4.34
C LYS A 155 11.07 -14.82 -3.08
N LEU A 156 10.62 -13.69 -2.56
CA LEU A 156 11.20 -13.13 -1.35
C LEU A 156 10.97 -14.04 -0.14
N LEU A 157 9.81 -14.69 -0.02
CA LEU A 157 9.54 -15.64 1.06
C LEU A 157 10.47 -16.86 1.04
N SER A 158 10.93 -17.30 -0.12
CA SER A 158 11.89 -18.41 -0.25
C SER A 158 13.36 -18.00 -0.06
N ALA A 159 13.65 -16.71 0.15
CA ALA A 159 14.99 -16.22 0.43
C ALA A 159 15.54 -16.69 1.79
N ASP A 160 16.83 -16.45 2.04
CA ASP A 160 17.45 -16.74 3.33
C ASP A 160 16.89 -15.90 4.48
N PRO A 161 16.64 -16.48 5.69
CA PRO A 161 16.26 -15.73 6.88
C PRO A 161 17.17 -14.53 7.15
N LYS A 162 18.48 -14.63 6.86
CA LYS A 162 19.40 -13.49 6.97
C LYS A 162 19.04 -12.33 6.04
N ILE A 163 18.48 -12.62 4.86
CA ILE A 163 17.94 -11.59 3.95
C ILE A 163 16.68 -10.98 4.55
N HIS A 164 15.82 -11.77 5.18
CA HIS A 164 14.60 -11.27 5.83
C HIS A 164 14.97 -10.33 6.98
N GLU A 165 15.88 -10.75 7.86
CA GLU A 165 16.41 -9.95 8.96
C GLU A 165 17.03 -8.65 8.47
N ALA A 166 17.84 -8.71 7.40
CA ALA A 166 18.46 -7.52 6.81
C ALA A 166 17.45 -6.52 6.23
N ILE A 167 16.30 -6.99 5.73
CA ILE A 167 15.21 -6.13 5.24
C ILE A 167 14.45 -5.51 6.41
N GLU A 168 14.14 -6.29 7.45
CA GLU A 168 13.44 -5.81 8.64
C GLU A 168 14.29 -4.80 9.43
N ALA A 169 15.60 -5.02 9.49
CA ALA A 169 16.58 -4.08 10.06
C ALA A 169 16.82 -2.83 9.17
N GLY A 170 16.28 -2.80 7.95
CA GLY A 170 16.46 -1.70 7.00
C GLY A 170 17.88 -1.60 6.41
N SER A 171 18.73 -2.61 6.64
CA SER A 171 20.10 -2.66 6.11
C SER A 171 20.12 -2.85 4.59
N ILE A 172 19.11 -3.53 4.04
CA ILE A 172 18.89 -3.66 2.59
C ILE A 172 17.45 -3.31 2.20
N SER A 173 17.25 -2.87 0.97
CA SER A 173 15.90 -2.65 0.43
C SER A 173 15.25 -3.96 -0.01
N ALA A 174 13.92 -4.02 -0.02
CA ALA A 174 13.19 -5.19 -0.53
C ALA A 174 13.52 -5.55 -1.99
N ALA A 175 13.87 -4.56 -2.82
CA ALA A 175 14.29 -4.79 -4.21
C ALA A 175 15.60 -5.59 -4.28
N VAL A 176 16.58 -5.25 -3.42
CA VAL A 176 17.83 -6.00 -3.28
C VAL A 176 17.55 -7.40 -2.75
N GLY A 177 16.66 -7.53 -1.77
CA GLY A 177 16.21 -8.84 -1.26
C GLY A 177 15.63 -9.75 -2.34
N ILE A 178 14.77 -9.21 -3.22
CA ILE A 178 14.18 -9.95 -4.35
C ILE A 178 15.25 -10.41 -5.35
N GLU A 179 16.25 -9.58 -5.63
CA GLU A 179 17.36 -9.95 -6.51
C GLU A 179 18.20 -11.09 -5.91
N LEU A 180 18.51 -10.98 -4.61
CA LEU A 180 19.23 -12.02 -3.88
C LEU A 180 18.45 -13.34 -3.87
N ALA A 181 17.12 -13.28 -3.69
CA ALA A 181 16.26 -14.47 -3.69
C ALA A 181 16.36 -15.30 -4.98
N GLY A 182 16.76 -14.69 -6.11
CA GLY A 182 16.99 -15.39 -7.38
C GLY A 182 18.31 -16.17 -7.46
N LYS A 183 19.21 -16.02 -6.49
CA LYS A 183 20.53 -16.69 -6.44
C LYS A 183 20.47 -17.96 -5.58
N SER A 184 21.49 -18.82 -5.71
CA SER A 184 21.66 -19.96 -4.81
C SER A 184 21.89 -19.51 -3.38
N ARG A 185 21.55 -20.37 -2.41
CA ARG A 185 21.61 -20.06 -0.98
C ARG A 185 22.97 -19.58 -0.49
N GLN A 186 24.03 -20.24 -0.97
CA GLN A 186 25.40 -19.86 -0.65
C GLN A 186 25.73 -18.45 -1.21
N LYS A 187 25.36 -18.19 -2.47
CA LYS A 187 25.57 -16.88 -3.10
C LYS A 187 24.71 -15.76 -2.50
N GLN A 188 23.55 -16.09 -1.97
CA GLN A 188 22.68 -15.14 -1.24
C GLN A 188 23.43 -14.55 -0.05
N ILE A 189 23.98 -15.41 0.81
CA ILE A 189 24.71 -15.00 2.01
C ILE A 189 25.99 -14.27 1.63
N GLU A 190 26.79 -14.81 0.70
CA GLU A 190 28.03 -14.17 0.25
C GLU A 190 27.80 -12.76 -0.33
N THR A 191 26.75 -12.59 -1.16
CA THR A 191 26.42 -11.29 -1.73
C THR A 191 25.87 -10.34 -0.65
N LEU A 192 25.08 -10.85 0.31
CA LEU A 192 24.57 -10.07 1.43
C LEU A 192 25.72 -9.53 2.30
N ASP A 193 26.68 -10.38 2.66
CA ASP A 193 27.84 -10.00 3.46
C ASP A 193 28.71 -8.96 2.74
N GLN A 194 28.87 -9.08 1.41
CA GLN A 194 29.53 -8.06 0.58
C GLN A 194 28.79 -6.73 0.59
N ILE A 195 27.45 -6.74 0.50
CA ILE A 195 26.62 -5.52 0.53
C ILE A 195 26.71 -4.83 1.90
N LEU A 196 26.74 -5.60 2.99
CA LEU A 196 26.81 -5.08 4.35
C LEU A 196 28.22 -4.62 4.75
N SER A 197 29.27 -5.24 4.19
CA SER A 197 30.67 -4.89 4.44
C SER A 197 31.18 -3.74 3.59
N ALA A 198 30.49 -3.39 2.50
CA ALA A 198 30.84 -2.24 1.69
C ALA A 198 30.57 -0.94 2.47
N PRO A 199 31.52 0.03 2.51
CA PRO A 199 31.24 1.35 3.06
C PRO A 199 30.03 1.94 2.31
N PRO A 200 29.17 2.74 2.98
CA PRO A 200 27.95 3.24 2.37
C PRO A 200 28.32 4.00 1.10
N ALA A 201 28.04 3.39 -0.06
CA ALA A 201 28.09 4.10 -1.32
C ALA A 201 27.17 5.31 -1.14
N THR A 202 27.73 6.51 -1.34
CA THR A 202 27.03 7.79 -1.28
C THR A 202 25.69 7.64 -1.96
N LYS A 203 24.63 7.51 -1.16
CA LYS A 203 23.27 7.41 -1.64
C LYS A 203 23.00 8.75 -2.33
N SER A 204 22.89 8.70 -3.66
CA SER A 204 22.07 9.66 -4.37
C SER A 204 20.74 9.74 -3.62
N ASP A 205 20.44 10.92 -3.10
CA ASP A 205 19.18 11.23 -2.44
C ASP A 205 18.03 10.91 -3.40
N GLY A 206 17.51 9.71 -3.18
CA GLY A 206 16.36 9.13 -3.86
C GLY A 206 15.44 8.60 -2.77
N THR A 207 15.22 9.41 -1.74
CA THR A 207 14.19 9.23 -0.73
C THR A 207 12.85 9.25 -1.45
N LYS A 208 12.44 8.11 -2.00
CA LYS A 208 11.01 7.81 -2.20
C LYS A 208 10.46 7.43 -0.84
N ASP A 209 10.31 8.47 -0.02
CA ASP A 209 9.42 8.46 1.13
C ASP A 209 8.05 8.10 0.56
N ASN A 210 7.56 6.90 0.89
CA ASN A 210 6.18 6.50 0.60
C ASN A 210 5.25 7.22 1.60
N ARG A 211 5.33 8.54 1.65
CA ARG A 211 4.30 9.38 2.25
C ARG A 211 3.22 9.54 1.20
N THR A 212 2.19 8.71 1.32
CA THR A 212 0.94 8.84 0.59
C THR A 212 0.29 10.17 0.97
N THR A 213 0.55 11.23 0.20
CA THR A 213 -0.45 12.26 0.03
C THR A 213 -1.59 11.64 -0.79
N PRO A 214 -2.87 11.88 -0.44
CA PRO A 214 -3.98 11.33 -1.20
C PRO A 214 -3.97 11.98 -2.57
N LYS A 215 -3.54 11.23 -3.58
CA LYS A 215 -3.62 11.62 -4.97
C LYS A 215 -5.11 11.65 -5.35
N PRO A 216 -5.65 12.77 -5.84
CA PRO A 216 -7.05 12.82 -6.23
C PRO A 216 -7.28 11.86 -7.40
N GLU A 217 -8.28 10.99 -7.24
CA GLU A 217 -8.77 10.09 -8.28
C GLU A 217 -9.21 10.93 -9.50
N LYS A 218 -8.49 10.80 -10.61
CA LYS A 218 -9.05 11.17 -11.92
C LYS A 218 -9.68 9.93 -12.53
N LYS A 219 -11.01 10.01 -12.67
CA LYS A 219 -11.86 9.13 -13.47
C LYS A 219 -11.18 8.87 -14.83
N LYS A 220 -11.21 7.61 -15.25
CA LYS A 220 -10.93 7.20 -16.63
C LYS A 220 -12.02 7.75 -17.53
N GLU A 221 -11.69 8.73 -18.36
CA GLU A 221 -12.40 9.01 -19.60
C GLU A 221 -11.51 8.62 -20.77
N SER A 222 -12.12 7.85 -21.68
CA SER A 222 -11.55 7.38 -22.92
C SER A 222 -11.40 8.53 -23.91
N GLY A 223 -10.16 8.97 -24.09
CA GLY A 223 -9.72 9.79 -25.21
C GLY A 223 -8.22 9.54 -25.37
N LYS A 224 -7.74 9.21 -26.58
CA LYS A 224 -6.31 9.12 -26.85
C LYS A 224 -5.70 10.53 -26.78
N GLU A 225 -5.45 11.02 -25.58
CA GLU A 225 -4.62 12.20 -25.36
C GLU A 225 -3.17 11.74 -25.19
N HIS A 226 -2.28 12.23 -26.03
CA HIS A 226 -0.85 11.96 -25.92
C HIS A 226 -0.36 12.42 -24.54
N PRO A 227 0.22 11.53 -23.70
CA PRO A 227 0.74 11.94 -22.41
C PRO A 227 1.89 12.91 -22.64
N GLY A 228 1.82 14.10 -22.02
CA GLY A 228 2.83 15.14 -22.09
C GLY A 228 4.25 14.56 -22.09
N VAL A 229 5.03 14.94 -23.10
CA VAL A 229 6.28 14.29 -23.41
C VAL A 229 7.26 14.46 -22.24
N LYS A 230 7.68 13.34 -21.63
CA LYS A 230 8.64 13.37 -20.53
C LYS A 230 9.96 13.98 -21.03
N LYS A 231 10.56 14.91 -20.27
CA LYS A 231 11.89 15.49 -20.59
C LYS A 231 12.96 14.40 -20.84
N SER A 232 12.89 13.27 -20.14
CA SER A 232 13.79 12.12 -20.35
C SER A 232 13.63 11.46 -21.72
N TRP A 233 12.44 11.52 -22.30
CA TRP A 233 12.15 11.00 -23.64
C TRP A 233 12.60 12.00 -24.71
N LEU A 234 12.33 13.31 -24.51
CA LEU A 234 12.84 14.39 -25.37
C LEU A 234 14.36 14.34 -25.53
N ARG A 235 15.11 14.14 -24.44
CA ARG A 235 16.59 13.96 -24.49
C ARG A 235 17.05 12.80 -25.36
N LYS A 236 16.21 11.77 -25.54
CA LYS A 236 16.49 10.65 -26.44
C LYS A 236 16.08 11.00 -27.88
N ALA A 237 14.93 11.65 -28.05
CA ALA A 237 14.39 12.02 -29.35
C ALA A 237 15.32 12.96 -30.14
N ILE A 238 15.95 13.94 -29.48
CA ILE A 238 16.89 14.88 -30.14
C ILE A 238 18.12 14.17 -30.72
N LYS A 239 18.46 12.96 -30.24
CA LYS A 239 19.60 12.18 -30.74
C LYS A 239 19.23 11.25 -31.91
N THR A 240 18.03 11.38 -32.47
CA THR A 240 17.54 10.51 -33.55
C THR A 240 17.52 11.27 -34.87
N ALA A 241 17.64 10.56 -36.00
CA ALA A 241 17.53 11.15 -37.33
C ALA A 241 16.20 11.90 -37.54
N ALA A 242 15.13 11.48 -36.88
CA ALA A 242 13.83 12.15 -36.91
C ALA A 242 13.86 13.58 -36.34
N PHE A 243 14.84 13.94 -35.52
CA PHE A 243 15.02 15.31 -35.06
C PHE A 243 15.67 16.21 -36.14
N GLU A 244 16.60 15.66 -36.91
CA GLU A 244 17.31 16.38 -37.98
C GLU A 244 16.37 16.71 -39.16
N GLU A 245 15.28 15.96 -39.31
CA GLU A 245 14.24 16.20 -40.31
C GLU A 245 13.24 17.30 -39.93
N LEU A 246 13.28 17.81 -38.70
CA LEU A 246 12.38 18.88 -38.25
C LEU A 246 12.79 20.24 -38.80
N ALA A 247 11.83 21.16 -38.92
CA ALA A 247 12.14 22.55 -39.23
C ALA A 247 13.04 23.15 -38.14
N GLN A 248 13.90 24.10 -38.52
CA GLN A 248 14.87 24.70 -37.60
C GLN A 248 14.20 25.34 -36.37
N GLU A 249 13.05 25.98 -36.56
CA GLU A 249 12.24 26.59 -35.48
C GLU A 249 11.75 25.55 -34.46
N ASP A 250 11.37 24.35 -34.93
CA ASP A 250 10.92 23.25 -34.06
C ASP A 250 12.09 22.64 -33.28
N GLN A 251 13.26 22.52 -33.92
CA GLN A 251 14.49 22.06 -33.28
C GLN A 251 14.92 22.99 -32.14
N GLU A 252 14.83 24.30 -32.37
CA GLU A 252 15.14 25.34 -31.39
C GLU A 252 14.17 25.33 -30.20
N ALA A 253 12.87 25.18 -30.46
CA ALA A 253 11.85 25.05 -29.41
C ALA A 253 12.05 23.80 -28.54
N LEU A 254 12.37 22.65 -29.14
CA LEU A 254 12.63 21.41 -28.40
C LEU A 254 13.90 21.49 -27.55
N ASN A 255 14.94 22.15 -28.05
CA ASN A 255 16.15 22.43 -27.27
C ASN A 255 15.86 23.35 -26.08
N TRP A 256 15.08 24.40 -26.27
CA TRP A 256 14.65 25.29 -25.18
C TRP A 256 13.89 24.54 -24.07
N ILE A 257 12.96 23.66 -24.41
CA ILE A 257 12.20 22.86 -23.43
C ILE A 257 13.13 22.01 -22.53
N LEU A 258 14.28 21.60 -23.05
CA LEU A 258 15.25 20.78 -22.34
C LEU A 258 16.26 21.60 -21.52
N THR A 259 16.77 22.69 -22.07
CA THR A 259 17.85 23.50 -21.46
C THR A 259 17.31 24.64 -20.60
N GLY A 260 16.09 25.11 -20.88
CA GLY A 260 15.51 26.30 -20.26
C GLY A 260 16.10 27.63 -20.76
N SER A 261 17.01 27.59 -21.74
CA SER A 261 17.65 28.78 -22.32
C SER A 261 17.10 29.02 -23.71
N ALA A 262 16.40 30.15 -23.91
CA ALA A 262 15.86 30.50 -25.21
C ALA A 262 17.02 30.75 -26.21
N PRO A 263 16.83 30.44 -27.50
CA PRO A 263 17.81 30.82 -28.52
C PRO A 263 17.96 32.35 -28.56
N LYS A 264 19.20 32.84 -28.66
CA LYS A 264 19.48 34.28 -28.71
C LYS A 264 18.79 34.92 -29.91
N GLY A 265 17.96 35.94 -29.65
CA GLY A 265 17.21 36.67 -30.69
C GLY A 265 15.88 36.03 -31.10
N HIS A 266 15.44 34.99 -30.38
CA HIS A 266 14.12 34.38 -30.58
C HIS A 266 13.03 35.16 -29.83
N TRP A 267 11.83 35.27 -30.40
CA TRP A 267 10.69 35.97 -29.78
C TRP A 267 10.34 35.48 -28.37
N LEU A 268 10.73 34.24 -28.04
CA LEU A 268 10.51 33.61 -26.75
C LEU A 268 11.34 34.25 -25.65
N ASP A 269 12.55 34.72 -25.95
CA ASP A 269 13.43 35.40 -24.99
C ASP A 269 12.78 36.73 -24.56
N ASP A 270 12.34 37.52 -25.54
CA ASP A 270 11.60 38.78 -25.34
C ASP A 270 10.27 38.56 -24.57
N PHE A 271 9.56 37.47 -24.87
CA PHE A 271 8.33 37.11 -24.18
C PHE A 271 8.57 36.75 -22.72
N THR A 272 9.58 35.91 -22.43
CA THR A 272 9.89 35.52 -21.05
C THR A 272 10.33 36.71 -20.19
N TRP A 273 11.10 37.63 -20.78
CA TRP A 273 11.52 38.85 -20.10
C TRP A 273 10.33 39.76 -19.74
N LYS A 274 9.37 39.94 -20.67
CA LYS A 274 8.14 40.72 -20.41
C LYS A 274 7.28 40.11 -19.31
N VAL A 275 7.15 38.79 -19.28
CA VAL A 275 6.40 38.08 -18.22
C VAL A 275 7.09 38.23 -16.87
N ASP A 276 8.42 38.13 -16.81
CA ASP A 276 9.17 38.35 -15.57
C ASP A 276 9.04 39.81 -15.07
N GLU A 277 8.97 40.80 -15.95
CA GLU A 277 8.68 42.18 -15.56
C GLU A 277 7.27 42.35 -14.98
N GLU A 278 6.25 41.70 -15.54
CA GLU A 278 4.87 41.75 -15.04
C GLU A 278 4.69 41.04 -13.69
N ILE A 279 5.41 39.93 -13.45
CA ILE A 279 5.29 39.17 -12.20
C ILE A 279 6.00 39.85 -11.03
N ASN A 280 7.08 40.60 -11.31
CA ASN A 280 7.92 41.22 -10.28
C ASN A 280 7.64 42.72 -10.03
N GLN A 281 6.59 43.28 -10.64
CA GLN A 281 6.01 44.60 -10.32
C GLN A 281 4.85 44.47 -9.34
#